data_AF-A0A830GDB9-F1
#
_entry.id   AF-A0A830GDB9-F1
#
_cell.length_a   1.000
_cell.length_b   1.000
_cell.length_c   1.000
_cell.angle_alpha   90.00
_cell.angle_beta   90.00
_cell.angle_gamma   90.00
#
_symmetry.space_group_name_H-M   'P 1'
#
loop_
_entity.id
_entity.type
_entity.pdbx_description
1 polymer ?
#
loop_
_entity_poly.entity_id
_entity_poly.type
_entity_poly.pdbx_seq_one_letter_code
_entity_poly.pdbx_strand_id
1 'polypeptide(L)'
;MECPDCGGSQISREVGPGWSPSTRLVDVFVDLEEGDGITLHRQCWTCGWHEDREIAVTEIEAEHGDPETVAHQQRLTELVNELEAIEDTETLKAIHRDVRQRQSTDVAATDTGDGE
;
A
#
# COMPACT_ATOMS: atom_id res chain seq x y z
N MET A 1 18.19 -2.27 -1.80
CA MET A 1 18.17 -3.70 -1.44
C MET A 1 19.55 -4.25 -1.75
N GLU A 2 20.06 -5.13 -0.90
CA GLU A 2 21.41 -5.70 -1.03
C GLU A 2 21.31 -7.20 -1.30
N CYS A 3 22.24 -7.72 -2.10
CA CYS A 3 22.29 -9.13 -2.45
C CYS A 3 22.76 -9.91 -1.23
N PRO A 4 22.04 -10.96 -0.79
CA PRO A 4 22.44 -11.72 0.40
C PRO A 4 23.78 -12.45 0.21
N ASP A 5 24.12 -12.83 -1.03
CA ASP A 5 25.35 -13.59 -1.31
C ASP A 5 26.59 -12.69 -1.43
N CYS A 6 26.46 -11.52 -2.07
CA CYS A 6 27.64 -10.70 -2.41
C CYS A 6 27.57 -9.24 -1.91
N GLY A 7 26.49 -8.82 -1.27
CA GLY A 7 26.27 -7.44 -0.82
C GLY A 7 26.06 -6.42 -1.96
N GLY A 8 25.97 -6.87 -3.21
CA GLY A 8 25.77 -6.01 -4.37
C GLY A 8 24.40 -5.34 -4.38
N SER A 9 24.32 -4.13 -4.94
CA SER A 9 23.08 -3.33 -5.01
C SER A 9 22.30 -3.51 -6.32
N GLN A 10 22.89 -4.18 -7.31
CA GLN A 10 22.29 -4.37 -8.64
C GLN A 10 21.39 -5.59 -8.63
N ILE A 11 20.16 -5.41 -8.16
CA ILE A 11 19.15 -6.47 -8.03
C ILE A 11 17.91 -6.09 -8.84
N SER A 12 17.50 -6.94 -9.78
CA SER A 12 16.19 -6.86 -10.41
C SER A 12 15.15 -7.63 -9.62
N ARG A 13 13.90 -7.23 -9.77
CA ARG A 13 12.75 -7.85 -9.13
C ARG A 13 11.58 -7.89 -10.10
N GLU A 14 10.99 -9.06 -10.27
CA GLU A 14 9.91 -9.31 -11.22
C GLU A 14 8.80 -10.11 -10.53
N VAL A 15 7.55 -9.90 -10.94
CA VAL A 15 6.38 -10.62 -10.41
C VAL A 15 5.85 -11.56 -11.49
N GLY A 16 5.53 -12.80 -11.14
CA GLY A 16 5.01 -13.77 -12.11
C GLY A 16 4.51 -15.08 -11.49
N PRO A 17 4.12 -16.06 -12.32
CA PRO A 17 3.86 -15.93 -13.76
C PRO A 17 2.50 -15.27 -14.04
N GLY A 18 2.43 -14.33 -14.99
CA GLY A 18 1.16 -13.69 -15.41
C GLY A 18 1.19 -12.16 -15.51
N TRP A 19 2.23 -11.53 -14.98
CA TRP A 19 2.40 -10.06 -14.98
C TRP A 19 3.53 -9.63 -15.91
N SER A 20 3.48 -8.37 -16.36
CA SER A 20 4.59 -7.82 -17.14
C SER A 20 5.84 -7.72 -16.25
N PRO A 21 7.07 -7.90 -16.79
CA PRO A 21 8.30 -7.73 -16.01
C PRO A 21 8.44 -6.34 -15.39
N SER A 22 7.79 -5.33 -15.98
CA SER A 22 7.73 -3.95 -15.49
C SER A 22 6.65 -3.72 -14.42
N THR A 23 5.77 -4.68 -14.16
CA THR A 23 4.68 -4.51 -13.21
C THR A 23 5.24 -4.29 -11.80
N ARG A 24 4.78 -3.24 -11.13
CA ARG A 24 5.19 -3.01 -9.74
C ARG A 24 4.43 -3.97 -8.85
N LEU A 25 5.13 -4.53 -7.87
CA LEU A 25 4.55 -5.42 -6.86
C LEU A 25 3.31 -4.83 -6.17
N VAL A 26 3.27 -3.51 -5.93
CA VAL A 26 2.12 -2.86 -5.30
C VAL A 26 0.88 -2.90 -6.19
N ASP A 27 1.04 -2.79 -7.51
CA ASP A 27 -0.07 -2.80 -8.45
C ASP A 27 -0.66 -4.22 -8.51
N VAL A 28 0.17 -5.25 -8.35
CA VAL A 28 -0.28 -6.64 -8.28
C VAL A 28 -1.11 -6.90 -7.03
N PHE A 29 -0.68 -6.40 -5.87
CA PHE A 29 -1.42 -6.63 -4.62
C PHE A 29 -2.83 -6.04 -4.60
N VAL A 30 -3.14 -5.04 -5.44
CA VAL A 30 -4.49 -4.49 -5.56
C VAL A 30 -5.45 -5.49 -6.21
N ASP A 31 -4.94 -6.35 -7.08
CA ASP A 31 -5.73 -7.30 -7.86
C ASP A 31 -5.80 -8.70 -7.22
N LEU A 32 -5.13 -8.92 -6.08
CA LEU A 32 -5.14 -10.21 -5.38
C LEU A 32 -6.25 -10.27 -4.33
N GLU A 33 -6.98 -11.38 -4.31
CA GLU A 33 -7.96 -11.70 -3.28
C GLU A 33 -7.31 -12.51 -2.14
N GLU A 34 -8.06 -12.69 -1.05
CA GLU A 34 -7.64 -13.56 0.03
C GLU A 34 -7.42 -15.00 -0.46
N GLY A 35 -6.29 -15.60 -0.11
CA GLY A 35 -5.89 -16.92 -0.58
C GLY A 35 -5.15 -16.92 -1.91
N ASP A 36 -5.10 -15.80 -2.62
CA ASP A 36 -4.25 -15.67 -3.81
C ASP A 36 -2.77 -15.57 -3.45
N GLY A 37 -1.92 -15.93 -4.40
CA GLY A 37 -0.48 -15.85 -4.24
C GLY A 37 0.23 -15.43 -5.50
N ILE A 38 1.43 -14.88 -5.33
CA ILE A 38 2.31 -14.44 -6.41
C ILE A 38 3.74 -14.94 -6.18
N THR A 39 4.45 -15.19 -7.27
CA THR A 39 5.89 -15.45 -7.20
C THR A 39 6.65 -14.16 -7.48
N LEU A 40 7.55 -13.83 -6.56
CA LEU A 40 8.50 -12.74 -6.67
C LEU A 40 9.86 -13.30 -7.04
N HIS A 41 10.25 -13.10 -8.30
CA HIS A 41 11.59 -13.43 -8.78
C HIS A 41 12.55 -12.29 -8.45
N ARG A 42 13.75 -12.63 -7.95
CA ARG A 42 14.83 -11.69 -7.68
C ARG A 42 16.11 -12.21 -8.29
N GLN A 43 16.89 -11.31 -8.90
CA GLN A 43 18.17 -11.67 -9.48
C GLN A 43 19.22 -10.59 -9.20
N CYS A 44 20.40 -11.00 -8.75
CA CYS A 44 21.57 -10.15 -8.64
C CYS A 44 22.41 -10.20 -9.92
N TRP A 45 22.58 -9.04 -10.54
CA TRP A 45 23.41 -8.90 -11.75
C TRP A 45 24.91 -8.93 -11.47
N THR A 46 25.31 -8.81 -10.20
CA THR A 46 26.73 -8.81 -9.81
C THR A 46 27.29 -10.23 -9.66
N CYS A 47 26.58 -11.12 -8.97
CA CYS A 47 27.08 -12.48 -8.69
C CYS A 47 26.24 -13.60 -9.30
N GLY A 48 25.10 -13.28 -9.94
CA GLY A 48 24.21 -14.28 -10.55
C GLY A 48 23.27 -14.97 -9.57
N TRP A 49 23.25 -14.58 -8.29
CA TRP A 49 22.26 -15.07 -7.32
C TRP A 49 20.84 -14.84 -7.82
N HIS A 50 19.97 -15.83 -7.66
CA HIS A 50 18.56 -15.72 -7.98
C HIS A 50 17.71 -16.42 -6.93
N GLU A 51 16.50 -15.91 -6.71
CA GLU A 51 15.55 -16.42 -5.72
C GLU A 51 14.13 -16.23 -6.24
N ASP A 52 13.31 -17.27 -6.05
CA ASP A 52 11.87 -17.20 -6.19
C ASP A 52 11.24 -17.23 -4.81
N ARG A 53 10.44 -16.21 -4.48
CA ARG A 53 9.65 -16.19 -3.24
C ARG A 53 8.17 -16.22 -3.56
N GLU A 54 7.46 -17.17 -2.98
CA GLU A 54 6.01 -17.14 -2.96
C GLU A 54 5.54 -16.17 -1.88
N ILE A 55 4.60 -15.30 -2.26
CA ILE A 55 3.92 -14.38 -1.35
C ILE A 55 2.43 -14.68 -1.48
N ALA A 56 1.83 -15.17 -0.40
CA ALA A 56 0.39 -15.38 -0.31
C ALA A 56 -0.26 -14.19 0.40
N VAL A 57 -1.44 -13.80 -0.07
CA VAL A 57 -2.32 -12.87 0.63
C VAL A 57 -3.14 -13.68 1.61
N THR A 58 -2.89 -13.48 2.89
CA THR A 58 -3.64 -14.11 3.98
C THR A 58 -4.42 -13.04 4.73
N GLU A 59 -5.61 -13.40 5.23
CA GLU A 59 -6.32 -12.55 6.17
C GLU A 59 -5.42 -12.24 7.38
N ILE A 60 -5.45 -11.00 7.84
CA ILE A 60 -4.80 -10.66 9.11
C ILE A 60 -5.77 -11.06 10.21
N GLU A 61 -5.57 -12.26 10.75
CA GLU A 61 -6.31 -12.69 11.92
C GLU A 61 -6.07 -11.69 13.07
N ALA A 62 -7.13 -11.12 13.62
CA ALA A 62 -7.05 -10.12 14.69
C ALA A 62 -6.33 -10.63 15.97
N GLU A 63 -6.18 -11.96 16.10
CA GLU A 63 -5.50 -12.62 17.22
C GLU A 63 -3.97 -12.72 17.04
N HIS A 64 -3.48 -12.70 15.79
CA HIS A 64 -2.07 -12.90 15.44
C HIS A 64 -1.44 -11.71 14.69
N GLY A 65 -2.26 -10.77 14.22
CA GLY A 65 -1.81 -9.55 13.57
C GLY A 65 -1.20 -8.55 14.57
N ASP A 66 -0.28 -7.72 14.07
CA ASP A 66 0.17 -6.55 14.81
C ASP A 66 -1.03 -5.66 15.17
N PRO A 67 -1.24 -5.32 16.45
CA PRO A 67 -2.47 -4.65 16.90
C PRO A 67 -2.66 -3.28 16.24
N GLU A 68 -1.59 -2.57 15.88
CA GLU A 68 -1.69 -1.30 15.14
C GLU A 68 -2.18 -1.55 13.70
N THR A 69 -1.66 -2.57 13.04
CA THR A 69 -2.08 -3.00 11.70
C THR A 69 -3.56 -3.45 11.69
N VAL A 70 -3.97 -4.25 12.68
CA VAL A 70 -5.37 -4.72 12.83
C VAL A 70 -6.32 -3.55 13.05
N ALA A 71 -5.99 -2.63 13.97
CA ALA A 71 -6.82 -1.46 14.24
C ALA A 71 -6.95 -0.55 13.00
N HIS A 72 -5.87 -0.39 12.24
CA HIS A 72 -5.88 0.38 11.01
C HIS A 72 -6.78 -0.27 9.94
N GLN A 73 -6.71 -1.59 9.74
CA GLN A 73 -7.58 -2.30 8.80
C GLN A 73 -9.06 -2.25 9.20
N GLN A 74 -9.38 -2.39 10.49
CA GLN A 74 -10.75 -2.24 10.98
C GLN A 74 -11.31 -0.86 10.64
N ARG A 75 -10.52 0.20 10.90
CA ARG A 75 -10.91 1.57 10.58
C ARG A 75 -11.10 1.80 9.07
N LEU A 76 -10.25 1.21 8.23
CA LEU A 76 -10.42 1.27 6.78
C LEU A 76 -11.69 0.57 6.32
N THR A 77 -12.00 -0.58 6.91
CA THR A 77 -13.22 -1.35 6.62
C THR A 77 -14.47 -0.57 7.01
N GLU A 78 -14.47 0.06 8.19
CA GLU A 78 -15.54 0.97 8.62
C GLU A 78 -15.73 2.12 7.62
N LEU A 79 -14.64 2.76 7.18
CA LEU A 79 -14.70 3.84 6.19
C LEU A 79 -15.23 3.37 4.83
N VAL A 80 -14.83 2.19 4.34
CA VAL A 80 -15.36 1.64 3.08
C VAL A 80 -16.86 1.37 3.20
N ASN A 81 -17.30 0.76 4.30
CA ASN A 81 -18.72 0.52 4.55
C ASN A 81 -19.52 1.83 4.66
N GLU A 82 -18.97 2.85 5.32
CA GLU A 82 -19.58 4.19 5.39
C GLU A 82 -19.66 4.84 4.00
N LEU A 83 -18.62 4.69 3.16
CA LEU A 83 -18.61 5.20 1.80
C LEU A 83 -19.62 4.49 0.90
N GLU A 84 -19.73 3.16 0.99
CA GLU A 84 -20.74 2.38 0.26
C GLU A 84 -22.17 2.73 0.70
N ALA A 85 -22.36 3.08 1.98
CA ALA A 85 -23.65 3.54 2.50
C ALA A 85 -24.03 4.95 1.99
N ILE A 86 -23.11 5.73 1.42
CA ILE A 86 -23.40 7.01 0.80
C ILE A 86 -23.86 6.77 -0.66
N GLU A 87 -25.16 6.54 -0.84
CA GLU A 87 -25.79 6.34 -2.16
C GLU A 87 -25.71 7.57 -3.09
N ASP A 88 -25.46 8.76 -2.56
CA ASP A 88 -25.48 10.02 -3.32
C ASP A 88 -24.07 10.60 -3.53
N THR A 89 -23.55 10.42 -4.74
CA THR A 89 -22.24 10.94 -5.18
C THR A 89 -22.12 12.46 -5.07
N GLU A 90 -23.22 13.20 -5.03
CA GLU A 90 -23.18 14.65 -4.78
C GLU A 90 -22.86 14.97 -3.31
N THR A 91 -23.27 14.11 -2.37
CA THR A 91 -22.91 14.22 -0.95
C THR A 91 -21.42 13.95 -0.75
N LEU A 92 -20.86 12.94 -1.44
CA LEU A 92 -19.41 12.66 -1.42
C LEU A 92 -18.59 13.84 -1.99
N LYS A 93 -19.01 14.44 -3.11
CA LYS A 93 -18.35 15.63 -3.66
C LYS A 93 -18.41 16.83 -2.73
N ALA A 94 -19.51 16.99 -1.99
CA ALA A 94 -19.67 18.06 -1.00
C ALA A 94 -18.73 17.84 0.21
N ILE A 95 -18.67 16.62 0.75
CA ILE A 95 -17.76 16.25 1.83
C ILE A 95 -16.30 16.42 1.40
N HIS A 96 -15.94 15.97 0.19
CA HIS A 96 -14.57 16.12 -0.33
C HIS A 96 -14.17 17.59 -0.51
N ARG A 97 -15.10 18.46 -0.93
CA ARG A 97 -14.88 19.90 -1.01
C ARG A 97 -14.69 20.52 0.37
N ASP A 98 -15.49 20.11 1.34
CA ASP A 98 -15.41 20.60 2.73
C ASP A 98 -14.09 20.18 3.40
N VAL A 99 -13.67 18.92 3.25
CA VAL A 99 -12.38 18.43 3.75
C VAL A 99 -11.21 19.20 3.13
N ARG A 100 -11.22 19.43 1.82
CA ARG A 100 -10.19 20.22 1.13
C ARG A 100 -10.14 21.67 1.63
N GLN A 101 -11.31 22.25 1.90
CA GLN A 101 -11.43 23.61 2.40
C GLN A 101 -10.92 23.72 3.84
N ARG A 102 -11.25 22.76 4.72
CA ARG A 102 -10.71 22.69 6.09
C ARG A 102 -9.19 22.53 6.10
N GLN A 103 -8.64 21.64 5.27
CA GLN A 103 -7.19 21.49 5.11
C GLN A 103 -6.50 22.77 4.62
N SER A 104 -7.16 23.51 3.72
CA SER A 104 -6.63 24.79 3.23
C SER A 104 -6.72 25.90 4.28
N THR A 105 -7.68 25.80 5.22
CA THR A 105 -7.87 26.78 6.30
C THR A 105 -6.94 26.51 7.49
N ASP A 106 -6.67 25.23 7.82
CA ASP A 106 -5.69 24.84 8.83
C ASP A 106 -4.26 25.26 8.43
N VAL A 107 -3.91 25.17 7.14
CA VAL A 107 -2.61 25.65 6.63
C VAL A 107 -2.49 27.18 6.70
N ALA A 108 -3.59 27.92 6.53
CA ALA A 108 -3.59 29.37 6.63
C ALA A 108 -3.52 29.88 8.09
N ALA A 109 -3.97 29.09 9.07
CA ALA A 109 -3.92 29.44 10.48
C ALA A 109 -2.54 29.28 11.12
N THR A 110 -1.64 28.48 10.52
CA THR A 110 -0.26 28.27 11.00
C THR A 110 0.76 29.27 10.46
N ASP A 111 0.36 30.21 9.58
CA ASP A 111 1.26 31.20 8.97
C ASP A 111 1.08 32.62 9.57
N THR A 112 0.74 32.71 10.86
CA THR A 112 0.72 33.99 11.59
C THR A 112 1.30 33.81 12.99
N GLY A 113 2.63 33.80 13.04
CA GLY A 113 3.39 34.03 14.28
C GLY A 113 4.74 33.31 14.28
N ASP A 114 5.80 33.99 13.83
CA ASP A 114 6.86 34.44 14.75
C ASP A 114 7.87 35.34 14.03
N GLY A 115 8.21 36.49 14.62
CA GLY A 115 9.12 37.47 14.05
C GLY A 115 9.12 38.80 14.82
N GLU A 116 9.53 38.74 16.09
CA GLU A 116 10.08 39.91 16.82
C GLU A 116 11.48 40.29 16.29
#